data_AF-A0A1Q6UKC9-F1
#
_entry.id   AF-A0A1Q6UKC9-F1
#
_cell.length_a   1.000
_cell.length_b   1.000
_cell.length_c   1.000
_cell.angle_alpha   90.00
_cell.angle_beta   90.00
_cell.angle_gamma   90.00
#
_symmetry.space_group_name_H-M   'P 1'
#
loop_
_entity.id
_entity.type
_entity.pdbx_description
1 polymer ?
#
loop_
_entity_poly.entity_id
_entity_poly.type
_entity_poly.pdbx_seq_one_letter_code
_entity_poly.pdbx_strand_id
1 'polypeptide(L)'
;MPRNEKIEALCARLSPSRVALMRRALEWRTRRLTVVLEDIFQSHNASAVLRTCDALGIQEAHVIENRNRFVPSRNVDMGASKWMDVRRYALPTARRRRSNEPRELGIGEDCLANTRAALEGLKSRGFLLAASTLRPGASDISEVPVDRPVAVLIGTELTGLTRAAHDMADVLFSVPMLGFVQSMNLSVFSALCLSSLAGRMRAHSDEWKLSGAERDELMLDWLGRCLADARE
;
A
#
# COMPACT_ATOMS: atom_id res chain seq x y z
N MET A 1 -3.92 17.68 -24.46
CA MET A 1 -4.57 16.42 -24.86
C MET A 1 -6.04 16.70 -25.12
N PRO A 2 -6.67 16.10 -26.14
CA PRO A 2 -8.10 16.27 -26.36
C PRO A 2 -8.86 15.85 -25.11
N ARG A 3 -9.85 16.65 -24.74
CA ARG A 3 -10.66 16.45 -23.53
C ARG A 3 -11.47 15.16 -23.71
N ASN A 4 -11.33 14.21 -22.79
CA ASN A 4 -12.03 12.94 -22.87
C ASN A 4 -13.55 13.17 -22.64
N GLU A 5 -14.32 13.20 -23.73
CA GLU A 5 -15.75 13.56 -23.72
C GLU A 5 -16.57 12.67 -22.77
N LYS A 6 -16.20 11.40 -22.66
CA LYS A 6 -16.83 10.45 -21.73
C LYS A 6 -16.64 10.87 -20.27
N ILE A 7 -15.42 11.29 -19.90
CA ILE A 7 -15.12 11.76 -18.54
C ILE A 7 -15.94 13.01 -18.22
N GLU A 8 -16.04 13.97 -19.14
CA GLU A 8 -16.81 15.19 -18.93
C GLU A 8 -18.31 14.93 -18.78
N ALA A 9 -18.87 14.05 -19.63
CA ALA A 9 -20.28 13.65 -19.53
C ALA A 9 -20.61 12.99 -18.18
N LEU A 10 -19.68 12.16 -17.66
CA LEU A 10 -19.85 11.55 -16.33
C LEU A 10 -19.64 12.56 -15.20
N CYS A 11 -18.69 13.49 -15.33
CA CYS A 11 -18.47 14.56 -14.35
C CYS A 11 -19.70 15.47 -14.20
N ALA A 12 -20.42 15.75 -15.29
CA ALA A 12 -21.64 16.56 -15.26
C ALA A 12 -22.78 15.96 -14.41
N ARG A 13 -22.68 14.68 -14.05
CA ARG A 13 -23.66 13.97 -13.19
C ARG A 13 -23.32 14.05 -11.70
N LEU A 14 -22.18 14.65 -11.34
CA LEU A 14 -21.71 14.81 -9.96
C LEU A 14 -21.62 16.30 -9.59
N SER A 15 -21.51 16.60 -8.29
CA SER A 15 -21.31 17.98 -7.86
C SER A 15 -19.96 18.54 -8.33
N PRO A 16 -19.86 19.83 -8.68
CA PRO A 16 -18.61 20.46 -9.09
C PRO A 16 -17.49 20.32 -8.05
N SER A 17 -17.84 20.40 -6.75
CA SER A 17 -16.89 20.23 -5.64
C SER A 17 -16.29 18.83 -5.58
N ARG A 18 -17.09 17.79 -5.84
CA ARG A 18 -16.61 16.40 -5.88
C ARG A 18 -15.68 16.17 -7.07
N VAL A 19 -16.04 16.68 -8.25
CA VAL A 19 -15.19 16.60 -9.45
C VAL A 19 -13.87 17.36 -9.24
N ALA A 20 -13.92 18.55 -8.64
CA ALA A 20 -12.72 19.34 -8.34
C ALA A 20 -11.78 18.60 -7.37
N LEU A 21 -12.34 17.95 -6.35
CA LEU A 21 -11.56 17.12 -5.41
C LEU A 21 -10.88 15.95 -6.13
N MET A 22 -11.61 15.22 -6.99
CA MET A 22 -11.05 14.11 -7.78
C MET A 22 -9.90 14.59 -8.67
N ARG A 23 -10.11 15.66 -9.45
CA ARG A 23 -9.07 16.23 -10.31
C ARG A 23 -7.84 16.66 -9.52
N ARG A 24 -8.02 17.33 -8.39
CA ARG A 24 -6.93 17.71 -7.50
C ARG A 24 -6.16 16.48 -6.98
N ALA A 25 -6.86 15.44 -6.56
CA ALA A 25 -6.22 14.22 -6.06
C ALA A 25 -5.43 13.51 -7.17
N LEU A 26 -5.99 13.46 -8.39
CA LEU A 26 -5.41 12.81 -9.56
C LEU A 26 -4.02 13.35 -9.91
N GLU A 27 -3.79 14.66 -9.77
CA GLU A 27 -2.50 15.31 -10.03
C GLU A 27 -1.37 14.79 -9.12
N TRP A 28 -1.72 14.24 -7.95
CA TRP A 28 -0.76 13.77 -6.96
C TRP A 28 -0.68 12.25 -6.86
N ARG A 29 -1.46 11.53 -7.68
CA ARG A 29 -1.43 10.07 -7.67
C ARG A 29 -0.17 9.52 -8.30
N THR A 30 0.32 8.42 -7.72
CA THR A 30 1.45 7.66 -8.24
C THR A 30 1.19 6.15 -8.14
N ARG A 31 1.73 5.41 -9.11
CA ARG A 31 1.87 3.95 -9.09
C ARG A 31 3.33 3.50 -8.95
N ARG A 32 4.26 4.43 -8.70
CA ARG A 32 5.69 4.12 -8.52
C ARG A 32 6.09 3.81 -7.09
N LEU A 33 5.27 4.14 -6.10
CA LEU A 33 5.49 3.74 -4.72
C LEU A 33 4.28 2.93 -4.26
N THR A 34 4.50 1.77 -3.67
CA THR A 34 3.45 0.94 -3.08
C THR A 34 3.91 0.33 -1.76
N VAL A 35 2.95 -0.14 -0.96
CA VAL A 35 3.20 -0.87 0.29
C VAL A 35 2.69 -2.30 0.16
N VAL A 36 3.46 -3.24 0.68
CA VAL A 36 3.08 -4.63 0.86
C VAL A 36 2.96 -4.90 2.35
N LEU A 37 1.75 -5.17 2.80
CA LEU A 37 1.43 -5.53 4.18
C LEU A 37 1.31 -7.04 4.28
N GLU A 38 2.27 -7.67 4.95
CA GLU A 38 2.31 -9.12 5.09
C GLU A 38 1.71 -9.59 6.41
N ASP A 39 0.56 -10.25 6.31
CA ASP A 39 -0.10 -11.01 7.38
C ASP A 39 -0.38 -10.22 8.66
N ILE A 40 -0.86 -8.98 8.47
CA ILE A 40 -1.17 -8.04 9.56
C ILE A 40 -2.25 -8.61 10.48
N PHE A 41 -1.91 -8.80 11.75
CA PHE A 41 -2.84 -9.36 12.73
C PHE A 41 -3.94 -8.37 13.08
N GLN A 42 -3.58 -7.10 13.33
CA GLN A 42 -4.55 -6.07 13.71
C GLN A 42 -4.98 -5.25 12.50
N SER A 43 -6.17 -5.52 11.96
CA SER A 43 -6.65 -4.86 10.74
C SER A 43 -6.77 -3.33 10.83
N HIS A 44 -6.81 -2.75 12.04
CA HIS A 44 -6.78 -1.28 12.19
C HIS A 44 -5.44 -0.69 11.78
N ASN A 45 -4.31 -1.39 12.01
CA ASN A 45 -3.00 -0.93 11.54
C ASN A 45 -2.99 -0.86 10.01
N ALA A 46 -3.43 -1.93 9.34
CA ALA A 46 -3.54 -1.94 7.88
C ALA A 46 -4.49 -0.84 7.36
N SER A 47 -5.63 -0.61 8.01
CA SER A 47 -6.56 0.46 7.65
C SER A 47 -5.93 1.86 7.78
N ALA A 48 -5.14 2.10 8.84
CA ALA A 48 -4.39 3.34 9.02
C ALA A 48 -3.31 3.52 7.94
N VAL A 49 -2.61 2.44 7.55
CA VAL A 49 -1.64 2.48 6.46
C VAL A 49 -2.30 2.84 5.12
N LEU A 50 -3.47 2.27 4.81
CA LEU A 50 -4.21 2.65 3.59
C LEU A 50 -4.58 4.14 3.59
N ARG A 51 -5.02 4.67 4.74
CA ARG A 51 -5.28 6.11 4.87
C ARG A 51 -4.01 6.95 4.66
N THR A 52 -2.87 6.50 5.15
CA THR A 52 -1.59 7.15 4.88
C THR A 52 -1.22 7.11 3.40
N CYS A 53 -1.42 5.97 2.74
CA CYS A 53 -1.18 5.84 1.30
C CYS A 53 -2.03 6.85 0.52
N ASP A 54 -3.31 6.94 0.83
CA ASP A 54 -4.22 7.90 0.20
C ASP A 54 -3.77 9.35 0.40
N ALA A 55 -3.44 9.72 1.65
CA ALA A 55 -2.94 11.06 1.98
C ALA A 55 -1.62 11.41 1.26
N LEU A 56 -0.78 10.40 1.00
CA LEU A 56 0.48 10.54 0.27
C LEU A 56 0.32 10.32 -1.24
N GLY A 57 -0.89 10.20 -1.78
CA GLY A 57 -1.12 10.01 -3.22
C GLY A 57 -0.67 8.65 -3.78
N ILE A 58 -0.40 7.67 -2.92
CA ILE A 58 -0.11 6.30 -3.35
C ILE A 58 -1.41 5.67 -3.84
N GLN A 59 -1.42 5.15 -5.07
CA GLN A 59 -2.63 4.60 -5.68
C GLN A 59 -2.86 3.13 -5.31
N GLU A 60 -1.79 2.34 -5.18
CA GLU A 60 -1.87 0.89 -5.05
C GLU A 60 -1.28 0.41 -3.70
N ALA A 61 -1.93 -0.56 -3.08
CA ALA A 61 -1.44 -1.25 -1.89
C ALA A 61 -1.71 -2.76 -1.99
N HIS A 62 -0.83 -3.57 -1.42
CA HIS A 62 -0.90 -5.03 -1.44
C HIS A 62 -1.04 -5.57 -0.03
N VAL A 63 -1.97 -6.50 0.17
CA VAL A 63 -2.21 -7.15 1.47
C VAL A 63 -2.12 -8.66 1.28
N ILE A 64 -1.07 -9.26 1.83
CA ILE A 64 -0.86 -10.70 1.82
C ILE A 64 -1.53 -11.27 3.07
N GLU A 65 -2.56 -12.08 2.88
CA GLU A 65 -3.37 -12.66 3.95
C GLU A 65 -3.07 -14.15 4.06
N ASN A 66 -2.01 -14.48 4.79
CA ASN A 66 -1.58 -15.86 4.99
C ASN A 66 -2.43 -16.55 6.06
N ARG A 67 -2.50 -15.95 7.25
CA ARG A 67 -3.27 -16.45 8.40
C ARG A 67 -4.38 -15.48 8.77
N ASN A 68 -4.14 -14.19 8.54
CA ASN A 68 -4.97 -13.09 9.00
C ASN A 68 -5.65 -12.41 7.81
N ARG A 69 -6.97 -12.61 7.69
CA ARG A 69 -7.77 -11.92 6.67
C ARG A 69 -7.94 -10.45 7.06
N PHE A 70 -7.57 -9.55 6.16
CA PHE A 70 -7.77 -8.12 6.37
C PHE A 70 -9.25 -7.76 6.22
N VAL A 71 -9.75 -7.02 7.19
CA VAL A 71 -11.09 -6.43 7.16
C VAL A 71 -10.93 -4.92 7.34
N PRO A 72 -11.21 -4.12 6.30
CA PRO A 72 -11.14 -2.67 6.40
C PRO A 72 -12.02 -2.16 7.52
N SER A 73 -11.46 -1.30 8.38
CA SER A 73 -12.22 -0.59 9.40
C SER A 73 -12.63 0.77 8.85
N ARG A 74 -13.93 0.93 8.55
CA ARG A 74 -14.51 2.19 8.02
C ARG A 74 -14.19 3.41 8.89
N ASN A 75 -14.10 3.22 10.21
CA ASN A 75 -13.83 4.29 11.16
C ASN A 75 -12.35 4.70 11.21
N VAL A 76 -11.45 3.89 10.64
CA VAL A 76 -10.00 4.14 10.64
C VAL A 76 -9.56 4.61 9.27
N ASP A 77 -9.96 3.89 8.22
CA ASP A 77 -9.61 4.23 6.84
C ASP A 77 -10.36 5.48 6.34
N MET A 78 -11.48 5.85 6.98
CA MET A 78 -12.34 6.97 6.61
C MET A 78 -12.75 6.94 5.12
N GLY A 79 -12.88 5.74 4.55
CA GLY A 79 -13.23 5.55 3.14
C GLY A 79 -12.08 5.72 2.15
N ALA A 80 -10.84 5.92 2.60
CA ALA A 80 -9.65 6.01 1.73
C ALA A 80 -9.52 4.80 0.79
N SER A 81 -9.82 3.60 1.30
CA SER A 81 -9.77 2.35 0.54
C SER A 81 -10.67 2.34 -0.71
N LYS A 82 -11.72 3.17 -0.76
CA LYS A 82 -12.58 3.33 -1.93
C LYS A 82 -11.90 3.99 -3.13
N TRP A 83 -10.84 4.75 -2.91
CA TRP A 83 -10.14 5.54 -3.94
C TRP A 83 -8.82 4.91 -4.37
N MET A 84 -8.45 3.80 -3.73
CA MET A 84 -7.21 3.08 -3.95
C MET A 84 -7.46 1.74 -4.64
N ASP A 85 -6.40 1.18 -5.20
CA ASP A 85 -6.32 -0.19 -5.71
C ASP A 85 -5.72 -1.07 -4.61
N VAL A 86 -6.58 -1.72 -3.81
CA VAL A 86 -6.14 -2.62 -2.72
C VAL A 86 -6.15 -4.07 -3.21
N ARG A 87 -4.97 -4.59 -3.57
CA ARG A 87 -4.80 -5.98 -4.02
C ARG A 87 -4.62 -6.90 -2.83
N ARG A 88 -5.44 -7.96 -2.77
CA ARG A 88 -5.45 -8.92 -1.66
C ARG A 88 -5.03 -10.30 -2.16
N TYR A 89 -4.08 -10.91 -1.46
CA TYR A 89 -3.52 -12.23 -1.77
C TYR A 89 -3.84 -13.17 -0.61
N ALA A 90 -5.05 -13.73 -0.64
CA ALA A 90 -5.60 -14.44 0.50
C ALA A 90 -5.58 -15.95 0.33
N LEU A 91 -4.97 -16.64 1.28
CA LEU A 91 -5.13 -18.08 1.39
C LEU A 91 -6.57 -18.44 1.81
N PRO A 92 -7.12 -19.58 1.33
CA PRO A 92 -8.44 -20.06 1.76
C PRO A 92 -8.54 -20.29 3.27
N THR A 93 -7.41 -20.59 3.91
CA THR A 93 -7.27 -20.85 5.35
C THR A 93 -7.20 -19.55 6.18
N ALA A 94 -6.96 -18.40 5.55
CA ALA A 94 -6.85 -17.12 6.25
C ALA A 94 -8.22 -16.69 6.82
N ARG A 95 -8.23 -16.29 8.09
CA ARG A 95 -9.46 -15.88 8.78
C ARG A 95 -9.32 -14.56 9.49
N ARG A 96 -10.46 -13.92 9.75
CA ARG A 96 -10.50 -12.71 10.58
C ARG A 96 -10.13 -13.08 12.02
N ARG A 97 -9.18 -12.35 12.60
CA ARG A 97 -8.80 -12.49 14.01
C ARG A 97 -9.50 -11.47 14.89
N ARG A 98 -9.86 -11.86 16.11
CA ARG A 98 -10.23 -10.92 17.17
C ARG A 98 -8.96 -10.41 17.86
N SER A 99 -8.98 -9.16 18.31
CA SER A 99 -7.80 -8.52 18.90
C SER A 99 -7.25 -9.22 20.15
N ASN A 100 -8.10 -9.99 20.84
CA ASN A 100 -7.76 -10.74 22.05
C ASN A 100 -7.43 -12.22 21.78
N GLU A 101 -7.45 -12.68 20.52
CA GLU A 101 -7.06 -14.05 20.20
C GLU A 101 -5.53 -14.23 20.33
N PRO A 102 -5.07 -15.44 20.71
CA PRO A 102 -3.65 -15.77 20.65
C PRO A 102 -3.10 -15.57 19.24
N ARG A 103 -1.90 -14.99 19.18
CA ARG A 103 -1.19 -14.83 17.91
C ARG A 103 -0.59 -16.17 17.49
N GLU A 104 -0.89 -16.58 16.26
CA GLU A 104 -0.29 -17.76 15.66
C GLU A 104 1.12 -17.44 15.19
N LEU A 105 2.10 -18.23 15.60
CA LEU A 105 3.52 -18.03 15.27
C LEU A 105 3.97 -18.91 14.10
N GLY A 106 3.37 -20.09 13.94
CA GLY A 106 3.71 -21.02 12.87
C GLY A 106 3.43 -20.40 11.50
N ILE A 107 4.38 -20.56 10.58
CA ILE A 107 4.25 -20.15 9.17
C ILE A 107 4.43 -21.42 8.34
N GLY A 108 3.35 -21.86 7.69
CA GLY A 108 3.37 -23.03 6.82
C GLY A 108 4.00 -22.72 5.46
N GLU A 109 4.34 -23.78 4.72
CA GLU A 109 4.90 -23.63 3.37
C GLU A 109 3.91 -22.97 2.39
N ASP A 110 2.61 -23.17 2.60
CA ASP A 110 1.54 -22.49 1.88
C ASP A 110 1.58 -20.96 2.04
N CYS A 111 1.83 -20.50 3.27
CA CYS A 111 2.00 -19.08 3.59
C CYS A 111 3.23 -18.50 2.87
N LEU A 112 4.35 -19.23 2.90
CA LEU A 112 5.57 -18.83 2.20
C LEU A 112 5.37 -18.78 0.68
N ALA A 113 4.67 -19.77 0.11
CA ALA A 113 4.35 -19.81 -1.31
C ALA A 113 3.43 -18.66 -1.73
N ASN A 114 2.41 -18.33 -0.94
CA ASN A 114 1.52 -17.20 -1.20
C ASN A 114 2.27 -15.87 -1.16
N THR A 115 3.15 -15.67 -0.16
CA THR A 115 4.04 -14.50 -0.12
C THR A 115 4.88 -14.41 -1.39
N ARG A 116 5.54 -15.51 -1.80
CA ARG A 116 6.38 -15.50 -3.00
C ARG A 116 5.59 -15.15 -4.25
N ALA A 117 4.41 -15.75 -4.43
CA ALA A 117 3.56 -15.47 -5.58
C ALA A 117 3.14 -13.98 -5.66
N ALA A 118 2.80 -13.37 -4.52
CA ALA A 118 2.43 -11.95 -4.47
C ALA A 118 3.62 -11.03 -4.83
N LEU A 119 4.81 -11.33 -4.29
CA LEU A 119 6.02 -10.54 -4.53
C LEU A 119 6.58 -10.74 -5.95
N GLU A 120 6.48 -11.93 -6.52
CA GLU A 120 6.88 -12.22 -7.90
C GLU A 120 6.11 -11.34 -8.89
N GLY A 121 4.79 -11.18 -8.68
CA GLY A 121 3.97 -10.30 -9.51
C GLY A 121 4.35 -8.82 -9.42
N LEU A 122 4.94 -8.37 -8.31
CA LEU A 122 5.52 -7.03 -8.19
C LEU A 122 6.88 -6.95 -8.88
N LYS A 123 7.73 -7.95 -8.69
CA LYS A 123 9.05 -8.02 -9.32
C LYS A 123 8.95 -8.03 -10.85
N SER A 124 8.00 -8.78 -11.41
CA SER A 124 7.72 -8.82 -12.85
C SER A 124 7.24 -7.47 -13.42
N ARG A 125 6.73 -6.57 -12.57
CA ARG A 125 6.33 -5.20 -12.93
C ARG A 125 7.47 -4.18 -12.76
N GLY A 126 8.67 -4.64 -12.43
CA GLY A 126 9.87 -3.81 -12.28
C GLY A 126 9.98 -3.09 -10.94
N PHE A 127 9.24 -3.53 -9.92
CA PHE A 127 9.39 -2.98 -8.57
C PHE A 127 10.67 -3.48 -7.90
N LEU A 128 11.39 -2.55 -7.27
CA LEU A 128 12.37 -2.84 -6.24
C LEU A 128 11.64 -3.22 -4.96
N LEU A 129 11.96 -4.39 -4.42
CA LEU A 129 11.38 -4.91 -3.18
C LEU A 129 12.26 -4.48 -2.00
N ALA A 130 11.83 -3.44 -1.28
CA ALA A 130 12.50 -2.94 -0.08
C ALA A 130 11.84 -3.54 1.17
N ALA A 131 12.53 -4.42 1.87
CA ALA A 131 11.99 -5.13 3.03
C ALA A 131 12.47 -4.54 4.36
N SER A 132 11.50 -4.20 5.22
CA SER A 132 11.80 -3.77 6.58
C SER A 132 12.32 -4.94 7.42
N THR A 133 13.39 -4.73 8.16
CA THR A 133 13.92 -5.74 9.07
C THR A 133 14.46 -5.13 10.36
N LEU A 134 14.44 -5.93 11.43
CA LEU A 134 15.11 -5.61 12.69
C LEU A 134 16.48 -6.30 12.79
N ARG A 135 16.89 -7.05 11.76
CA ARG A 135 18.19 -7.74 11.73
C ARG A 135 19.32 -6.72 11.54
N PRO A 136 20.49 -6.94 12.17
CA PRO A 136 21.68 -6.13 11.90
C PRO A 136 22.07 -6.16 10.42
N GLY A 137 22.71 -5.09 9.94
CA GLY A 137 23.25 -5.00 8.58
C GLY A 137 22.27 -4.51 7.51
N ALA A 138 21.08 -4.06 7.91
CA ALA A 138 20.15 -3.37 7.01
C ALA A 138 20.57 -1.91 6.80
N SER A 139 20.35 -1.38 5.59
CA SER A 139 20.59 0.04 5.30
C SER A 139 19.55 0.93 5.98
N ASP A 140 19.82 2.23 6.08
CA ASP A 140 18.79 3.17 6.52
C ASP A 140 17.70 3.34 5.44
N ILE A 141 16.48 3.70 5.84
CA ILE A 141 15.39 4.02 4.90
C ILE A 141 15.76 5.17 3.93
N SER A 142 16.64 6.08 4.35
CA SER A 142 17.17 7.16 3.51
C SER A 142 18.13 6.68 2.42
N GLU A 143 18.59 5.43 2.47
CA GLU A 143 19.46 4.81 1.47
C GLU A 143 18.70 3.97 0.45
N VAL A 144 17.43 3.63 0.71
CA VAL A 144 16.60 2.89 -0.24
C VAL A 144 16.51 3.66 -1.57
N PRO A 145 16.79 3.04 -2.73
CA PRO A 145 16.73 3.72 -4.02
C PRO A 145 15.31 4.17 -4.38
N VAL A 146 15.21 5.30 -5.09
CA VAL A 146 13.93 5.88 -5.58
C VAL A 146 13.98 6.21 -7.09
N ASP A 147 14.96 5.64 -7.79
CA ASP A 147 15.21 5.76 -9.24
C ASP A 147 14.24 4.93 -10.09
N ARG A 148 13.56 3.95 -9.47
CA ARG A 148 12.60 3.04 -10.11
C ARG A 148 11.41 2.79 -9.17
N PRO A 149 10.34 2.09 -9.62
CA PRO A 149 9.22 1.78 -8.74
C PRO A 149 9.65 1.00 -7.49
N VAL A 150 9.11 1.34 -6.32
CA VAL A 150 9.47 0.74 -5.03
C VAL A 150 8.23 0.15 -4.36
N ALA A 151 8.34 -1.11 -3.95
CA ALA A 151 7.39 -1.75 -3.06
C ALA A 151 8.04 -1.87 -1.68
N VAL A 152 7.40 -1.27 -0.66
CA VAL A 152 7.87 -1.31 0.73
C VAL A 152 7.18 -2.46 1.44
N LEU A 153 7.94 -3.49 1.84
CA LEU A 153 7.41 -4.67 2.51
C LEU A 153 7.46 -4.44 4.02
N ILE A 154 6.31 -4.61 4.67
CA ILE A 154 6.12 -4.44 6.10
C ILE A 154 5.37 -5.65 6.63
N GLY A 155 5.98 -6.35 7.59
CA GLY A 155 5.44 -7.59 8.13
C GLY A 155 4.57 -7.40 9.36
N THR A 156 4.11 -8.53 9.90
CA THR A 156 3.23 -8.58 11.07
C THR A 156 3.88 -8.02 12.34
N GLU A 157 3.09 -7.55 13.32
CA GLU A 157 3.58 -6.76 14.45
C GLU A 157 4.52 -7.52 15.41
N LEU A 158 4.55 -8.85 15.34
CA LEU A 158 5.30 -9.69 16.29
C LEU A 158 6.62 -10.21 15.70
N THR A 159 6.55 -10.82 14.52
CA THR A 159 7.70 -11.50 13.91
C THR A 159 8.29 -10.74 12.73
N GLY A 160 7.68 -9.62 12.32
CA GLY A 160 8.04 -8.92 11.10
C GLY A 160 7.72 -9.76 9.86
N LEU A 161 8.51 -9.55 8.80
CA LEU A 161 8.35 -10.23 7.52
C LEU A 161 8.77 -11.70 7.60
N THR A 162 8.10 -12.54 6.81
CA THR A 162 8.46 -13.95 6.65
C THR A 162 9.84 -14.10 6.01
N ARG A 163 10.43 -15.29 6.14
CA ARG A 163 11.67 -15.62 5.42
C ARG A 163 11.49 -15.49 3.91
N ALA A 164 10.34 -15.89 3.35
CA ALA A 164 10.05 -15.76 1.93
C ALA A 164 10.14 -14.29 1.46
N ALA A 165 9.58 -13.35 2.23
CA ALA A 165 9.67 -11.94 1.91
C ALA A 165 11.11 -11.40 1.99
N HIS A 166 11.89 -11.82 2.99
CA HIS A 166 13.31 -11.43 3.09
C HIS A 166 14.14 -12.02 1.94
N ASP A 167 13.96 -13.29 1.60
CA ASP A 167 14.73 -13.98 0.56
C ASP A 167 14.46 -13.40 -0.84
N MET A 168 13.29 -12.77 -1.06
CA MET A 168 12.94 -12.11 -2.33
C MET A 168 13.32 -10.63 -2.40
N ALA A 169 13.63 -10.00 -1.26
CA ALA A 169 13.91 -8.59 -1.17
C ALA A 169 15.19 -8.23 -1.94
N ASP A 170 15.15 -7.09 -2.63
CA ASP A 170 16.33 -6.54 -3.30
C ASP A 170 17.17 -5.70 -2.33
N VAL A 171 16.51 -5.07 -1.34
CA VAL A 171 17.15 -4.28 -0.29
C VAL A 171 16.51 -4.58 1.05
N LEU A 172 17.33 -4.75 2.08
CA LEU A 172 16.89 -4.78 3.47
C LEU A 172 17.14 -3.40 4.10
N PHE A 173 16.12 -2.83 4.72
CA PHE A 173 16.24 -1.54 5.40
C PHE A 173 15.69 -1.59 6.83
N SER A 174 16.11 -0.62 7.63
CA SER A 174 15.61 -0.41 9.00
C SER A 174 15.43 1.08 9.30
N VAL A 175 14.79 1.38 10.43
CA VAL A 175 14.76 2.74 10.99
C VAL A 175 15.38 2.66 12.39
N PRO A 176 16.39 3.49 12.71
CA PRO A 176 17.14 3.38 13.96
C PRO A 176 16.26 3.67 15.18
N MET A 177 16.25 2.73 16.13
CA MET A 177 15.57 2.88 17.42
C MET A 177 16.58 3.39 18.46
N LEU A 178 16.62 4.71 18.66
CA LEU A 178 17.62 5.37 19.52
C LEU A 178 17.22 5.45 21.00
N GLY A 179 16.12 4.80 21.40
CA GLY A 179 15.57 4.84 22.76
C GLY A 179 15.35 3.46 23.35
N PHE A 180 14.49 3.38 24.38
CA PHE A 180 14.22 2.13 25.11
C PHE A 180 13.34 1.12 24.38
N VAL A 181 12.60 1.56 23.36
CA VAL A 181 11.69 0.69 22.60
C VAL A 181 12.43 -0.01 21.46
N GLN A 182 12.03 -1.26 21.19
CA GLN A 182 12.67 -2.09 20.15
C GLN A 182 12.03 -1.93 18.77
N SER A 183 10.81 -1.38 18.70
CA SER A 183 10.08 -1.14 17.46
C SER A 183 8.99 -0.09 17.65
N MET A 184 8.55 0.49 16.54
CA MET A 184 7.39 1.39 16.50
C MET A 184 6.10 0.61 16.20
N ASN A 185 4.95 1.22 16.49
CA ASN A 185 3.67 0.73 15.97
C ASN A 185 3.75 0.62 14.43
N LEU A 186 3.18 -0.45 13.88
CA LEU A 186 3.25 -0.76 12.45
C LEU A 186 2.75 0.37 11.56
N SER A 187 1.64 1.01 11.92
CA SER A 187 1.09 2.12 11.12
C SER A 187 1.97 3.36 11.16
N VAL A 188 2.59 3.66 12.32
CA VAL A 188 3.55 4.76 12.47
C VAL A 188 4.82 4.49 11.66
N PHE A 189 5.38 3.29 11.80
CA PHE A 189 6.54 2.86 11.02
C PHE A 189 6.28 2.96 9.51
N SER A 190 5.15 2.43 9.05
CA SER A 190 4.74 2.51 7.66
C SER A 190 4.62 3.96 7.18
N ALA A 191 4.00 4.84 7.98
CA ALA A 191 3.82 6.23 7.62
C ALA A 191 5.15 6.99 7.48
N LEU A 192 6.11 6.74 8.36
CA LEU A 192 7.45 7.33 8.28
C LEU A 192 8.18 6.87 7.01
N CYS A 193 8.15 5.56 6.72
CA CYS A 193 8.80 5.01 5.53
C CYS A 193 8.18 5.57 4.25
N LEU A 194 6.85 5.53 4.13
CA LEU A 194 6.15 6.00 2.94
C LEU A 194 6.30 7.51 2.74
N SER A 195 6.28 8.31 3.82
CA SER A 195 6.50 9.76 3.74
C SER A 195 7.92 10.09 3.25
N SER A 196 8.94 9.42 3.81
CA SER A 196 10.34 9.59 3.40
C SER A 196 10.53 9.25 1.91
N LEU A 197 10.08 8.07 1.49
CA LEU A 197 10.23 7.61 0.11
C LEU A 197 9.42 8.44 -0.87
N ALA A 198 8.18 8.82 -0.53
CA ALA A 198 7.36 9.65 -1.40
C ALA A 198 7.97 11.05 -1.59
N GLY A 199 8.52 11.64 -0.53
CA GLY A 199 9.24 12.91 -0.60
C GLY A 199 10.47 12.83 -1.51
N ARG A 200 11.32 11.81 -1.29
CA ARG A 200 12.53 11.60 -2.08
C ARG A 200 12.24 11.29 -3.56
N MET A 201 11.27 10.41 -3.84
CA MET A 201 10.84 10.09 -5.19
C MET A 201 10.35 11.32 -5.95
N ARG A 202 9.55 12.19 -5.31
CA ARG A 202 9.07 13.44 -5.93
C ARG A 202 10.16 14.46 -6.17
N ALA A 203 11.16 14.51 -5.29
CA ALA A 203 12.33 15.38 -5.47
C ALA A 203 13.29 14.84 -6.54
N HIS A 204 13.28 13.53 -6.79
CA HIS A 204 14.21 12.88 -7.70
C HIS A 204 13.85 13.07 -9.18
N SER A 205 12.57 12.95 -9.54
CA SER A 205 12.11 13.04 -10.93
C SER A 205 10.61 13.36 -10.98
N ASP A 206 10.09 13.69 -12.16
CA ASP A 206 8.64 13.82 -12.42
C ASP A 206 7.99 12.52 -12.91
N GLU A 207 8.78 11.45 -13.11
CA GLU A 207 8.31 10.13 -13.58
C GLU A 207 7.32 9.44 -12.62
N TRP A 208 7.18 9.91 -11.38
CA TRP A 208 6.18 9.38 -10.44
C TRP A 208 4.75 9.71 -10.85
N LYS A 209 4.54 10.74 -11.67
CA LYS A 209 3.21 11.17 -12.11
C LYS A 209 2.61 10.11 -13.03
N LEU A 210 1.31 9.87 -12.87
CA LEU A 210 0.55 9.08 -13.85
C LEU A 210 0.61 9.73 -15.23
N SER A 211 0.73 8.91 -16.27
CA SER A 211 0.55 9.32 -17.66
C SER A 211 -0.88 9.80 -17.91
N GLY A 212 -1.11 10.54 -19.00
CA GLY A 212 -2.45 11.00 -19.35
C GLY A 212 -3.48 9.87 -19.48
N ALA A 213 -3.07 8.73 -20.04
CA ALA A 213 -3.92 7.54 -20.18
C ALA A 213 -4.27 6.91 -18.82
N GLU A 214 -3.28 6.78 -17.92
CA GLU A 214 -3.52 6.25 -16.57
C GLU A 214 -4.40 7.18 -15.73
N ARG A 215 -4.26 8.50 -15.88
CA ARG A 215 -5.13 9.48 -15.23
C ARG A 215 -6.57 9.34 -15.70
N ASP A 216 -6.78 9.22 -17.01
CA ASP A 216 -8.11 9.04 -17.59
C ASP A 216 -8.74 7.72 -17.13
N GLU A 217 -7.98 6.62 -17.14
CA GLU A 217 -8.42 5.31 -16.62
C GLU A 217 -8.87 5.42 -15.16
N LEU A 218 -8.03 6.01 -14.32
CA LEU A 218 -8.31 6.15 -12.88
C LEU A 218 -9.50 7.09 -12.61
N MET A 219 -9.61 8.18 -13.37
CA MET A 219 -10.76 9.08 -13.26
C MET A 219 -12.07 8.38 -13.65
N LEU A 220 -12.07 7.57 -14.71
CA LEU A 220 -13.23 6.78 -15.12
C LEU A 220 -13.64 5.76 -14.05
N ASP A 221 -12.67 5.09 -13.43
CA ASP A 221 -12.93 4.17 -12.32
C ASP A 221 -13.56 4.89 -11.12
N TRP A 222 -12.98 6.01 -10.67
CA TRP A 222 -13.54 6.81 -9.56
C TRP A 222 -14.96 7.32 -9.82
N LEU A 223 -15.22 7.78 -11.05
CA LEU A 223 -16.56 8.19 -11.49
C LEU A 223 -17.53 7.00 -11.47
N GLY A 224 -17.09 5.83 -11.94
CA GLY A 224 -17.86 4.60 -11.90
C GLY A 224 -18.27 4.21 -10.48
N ARG A 225 -17.30 4.19 -9.54
CA ARG A 225 -17.53 3.91 -8.11
C ARG A 225 -18.55 4.87 -7.50
N CYS A 226 -18.43 6.17 -7.78
CA CYS A 226 -19.36 7.19 -7.26
C CYS A 226 -20.79 7.04 -7.79
N LEU A 227 -20.93 6.69 -9.06
CA LEU A 227 -22.25 6.56 -9.70
C LEU A 227 -22.94 5.24 -9.35
N ALA A 228 -22.19 4.21 -8.98
CA ALA A 228 -22.72 2.98 -8.43
C ALA A 228 -23.28 3.21 -7.01
N ASP A 229 -22.50 3.87 -6.14
CA ASP A 229 -22.92 4.20 -4.76
C ASP A 229 -24.16 5.12 -4.71
N ALA A 230 -24.47 5.87 -5.77
CA ALA A 230 -25.65 6.75 -5.85
C ALA A 230 -26.94 6.03 -6.28
N ARG A 231 -26.86 4.74 -6.63
CA ARG A 231 -28.00 3.91 -7.07
C ARG A 231 -28.52 2.96 -5.98
N GLU A 232 -27.83 2.86 -4.85
CA GLU A 232 -28.26 2.18 -3.63
C GLU A 232 -28.89 3.17 -2.65
#